data_AF-A0A1F9W8G6-F1
#
_entry.id   AF-A0A1F9W8G6-F1
#
_cell.length_a   1.000
_cell.length_b   1.000
_cell.length_c   1.000
_cell.angle_alpha   90.00
_cell.angle_beta   90.00
_cell.angle_gamma   90.00
#
_symmetry.space_group_name_H-M   'P 1'
#
loop_
_entity.id
_entity.type
_entity.pdbx_description
1 polymer ?
#
loop_
_entity_poly.entity_id
_entity_poly.type
_entity_poly.pdbx_seq_one_letter_code
_entity_poly.pdbx_strand_id
1 'polypeptide(L)'
;MKKMSFVSAAMVLALSLPALAGEFRDRSEKIAVDFPAGWTQGKSDDPFVTLKLEKGRSTFEFAKQESELSDYYLKARVKENVDSLRGKGAVIYGDIKTLTLHGVASAHYAAYEMFGNQACMAFLTYNGVSYSVAAINIAEGDFRGVLSTVRKPGENVELSKRPKVVRVKKEAAEAEEPGGDPGAKNVSGPETEAAVSSAAVAASSLTSAEAEPGVAVVDAPPSAAQLVADSAGRAAHDLFEELAKKTRDKSAAPYYERKPLPVIFWGGLLAFWFLGSFLARSMASSYRNPKLSPPPAEVPPDFFFPFIVSRAATIKDVTYSVVTRQKQLLMASFQYGHEIYFVVAVYGCLFFHAAWSVLDFTGRGAAVIDAFLWLPGGRFFASVPEGVFIVPLFMGIISYATTKRVMSLYDAQSNLVMEAAREITYCLIRDGSGKEVARLVPKKGAPARRWDFVDTDNLVIFAIQDDCPRIRLMRKLFGNLGGALRARYGIFVQDRRAGFVFLDPSSPDRFQVHMDYDFARLAHPAQILIALLYVISREKDPVYPSPF
;
A
#
# COMPACT_ATOMS: atom_id res chain seq x y z
N MET A 1 35.38 10.34 -72.56
CA MET A 1 34.23 9.42 -72.45
C MET A 1 33.89 9.06 -70.99
N LYS A 2 33.82 10.02 -70.05
CA LYS A 2 33.52 9.77 -68.62
C LYS A 2 32.18 10.36 -68.13
N LYS A 3 31.38 10.96 -69.02
CA LYS A 3 30.11 11.63 -68.65
C LYS A 3 28.85 10.79 -68.94
N MET A 4 28.95 9.66 -69.65
CA MET A 4 27.80 8.77 -69.90
C MET A 4 27.62 7.65 -68.85
N SER A 5 28.62 7.36 -68.00
CA SER A 5 28.46 6.34 -66.95
C SER A 5 27.62 6.81 -65.75
N PHE A 6 27.54 8.13 -65.51
CA PHE A 6 26.76 8.67 -64.40
C PHE A 6 25.25 8.72 -64.67
N VAL A 7 24.83 8.88 -65.93
CA VAL A 7 23.41 8.92 -66.30
C VAL A 7 22.79 7.51 -66.24
N SER A 8 23.56 6.47 -66.58
CA SER A 8 23.08 5.08 -66.49
C SER A 8 22.91 4.61 -65.03
N ALA A 9 23.80 5.01 -64.12
CA ALA A 9 23.67 4.70 -62.69
C ALA A 9 22.49 5.43 -62.02
N ALA A 10 22.20 6.66 -62.43
CA ALA A 10 21.04 7.40 -61.93
C ALA A 10 19.71 6.82 -62.44
N MET A 11 19.67 6.26 -63.66
CA MET A 11 18.47 5.65 -64.23
C MET A 11 18.16 4.27 -63.63
N VAL A 12 19.18 3.51 -63.22
CA VAL A 12 19.00 2.23 -62.48
C VAL A 12 18.53 2.46 -61.04
N LEU A 13 18.93 3.58 -60.41
CA LEU A 13 18.43 3.97 -59.08
C LEU A 13 17.02 4.57 -59.10
N ALA A 14 16.51 5.01 -60.27
CA ALA A 14 15.18 5.58 -60.42
C ALA A 14 14.10 4.56 -60.86
N LEU A 15 14.47 3.31 -61.13
CA LEU A 15 13.56 2.27 -61.63
C LEU A 15 13.06 1.27 -60.57
N SER A 16 13.41 1.40 -59.29
CA SER A 16 12.68 0.71 -58.23
C SER A 16 11.39 1.46 -57.93
N LEU A 17 10.40 1.33 -58.83
CA LEU A 17 9.02 1.65 -58.50
C LEU A 17 8.67 0.91 -57.21
N PRO A 18 8.23 1.59 -56.14
CA PRO A 18 7.81 0.92 -54.92
C PRO A 18 6.70 -0.04 -55.30
N ALA A 19 6.95 -1.34 -55.15
CA ALA A 19 5.95 -2.36 -55.35
C ALA A 19 4.72 -1.97 -54.52
N LEU A 20 3.59 -1.75 -55.21
CA LEU A 20 2.30 -1.43 -54.57
C LEU A 20 2.05 -2.47 -53.47
N ALA A 21 2.09 -2.01 -52.21
CA ALA A 21 1.73 -2.85 -51.08
C ALA A 21 0.21 -3.06 -51.12
N GLY A 22 -0.22 -4.32 -51.04
CA GLY A 22 -1.63 -4.67 -50.97
C GLY A 22 -2.09 -4.65 -49.51
N GLU A 23 -3.20 -3.98 -49.23
CA GLU A 23 -3.89 -4.06 -47.94
C GLU A 23 -4.70 -5.36 -47.90
N PHE A 24 -4.45 -6.20 -46.89
CA PHE A 24 -5.21 -7.42 -46.62
C PHE A 24 -5.98 -7.27 -45.32
N ARG A 25 -7.27 -7.61 -45.36
CA ARG A 25 -8.19 -7.50 -44.21
C ARG A 25 -8.47 -8.88 -43.64
N ASP A 26 -8.59 -8.96 -42.33
CA ASP A 26 -9.02 -10.20 -41.69
C ASP A 26 -10.52 -10.46 -41.90
N ARG A 27 -10.94 -11.71 -41.74
CA ARG A 27 -12.35 -12.13 -41.88
C ARG A 27 -13.30 -11.38 -40.94
N SER A 28 -12.80 -10.83 -39.83
CA SER A 28 -13.59 -10.08 -38.85
C SER A 28 -13.58 -8.56 -39.06
N GLU A 29 -12.88 -8.07 -40.08
CA GLU A 29 -12.66 -6.64 -40.39
C GLU A 29 -12.18 -5.81 -39.18
N LYS A 30 -11.45 -6.45 -38.27
CA LYS A 30 -10.88 -5.80 -37.08
C LYS A 30 -9.45 -5.34 -37.29
N ILE A 31 -8.72 -6.01 -38.18
CA ILE A 31 -7.34 -5.67 -38.53
C ILE A 31 -7.14 -5.63 -40.04
N ALA A 32 -6.31 -4.70 -40.49
CA ALA A 32 -5.76 -4.62 -41.83
C ALA A 32 -4.24 -4.62 -41.75
N VAL A 33 -3.58 -5.28 -42.70
CA VAL A 33 -2.13 -5.44 -42.75
C VAL A 33 -1.65 -5.25 -44.18
N ASP A 34 -0.57 -4.49 -44.37
CA ASP A 34 0.02 -4.31 -45.69
C ASP A 34 1.09 -5.35 -45.95
N PHE A 35 1.03 -5.98 -47.11
CA PHE A 35 2.06 -6.88 -47.62
C PHE A 35 2.64 -6.37 -48.94
N PRO A 36 3.92 -6.66 -49.21
CA PRO A 36 4.51 -6.35 -50.52
C PRO A 36 3.78 -7.14 -51.64
N ALA A 37 3.95 -6.71 -52.88
CA ALA A 37 3.31 -7.38 -54.01
C ALA A 37 3.66 -8.89 -54.10
N GLY A 38 2.69 -9.68 -54.57
CA GLY A 38 2.82 -11.12 -54.81
C GLY A 38 2.35 -12.04 -53.67
N TRP A 39 1.77 -11.50 -52.60
CA TRP A 39 1.05 -12.28 -51.59
C TRP A 39 -0.41 -12.49 -52.02
N THR A 40 -0.96 -13.66 -51.73
CA THR A 40 -2.36 -14.02 -52.03
C THR A 40 -3.03 -14.59 -50.78
N GLN A 41 -4.34 -14.40 -50.64
CA GLN A 41 -5.08 -14.91 -49.49
C GLN A 41 -5.33 -16.42 -49.65
N GLY A 42 -4.78 -17.21 -48.72
CA GLY A 42 -4.97 -18.65 -48.64
C GLY A 42 -6.21 -19.02 -47.84
N LYS A 43 -6.68 -20.27 -48.01
CA LYS A 43 -7.73 -20.85 -47.15
C LYS A 43 -7.08 -21.63 -46.01
N SER A 44 -7.66 -21.51 -44.81
CA SER A 44 -7.28 -22.31 -43.64
C SER A 44 -8.48 -23.12 -43.17
N ASP A 45 -8.24 -24.35 -42.73
CA ASP A 45 -9.26 -25.22 -42.14
C ASP A 45 -9.47 -24.93 -40.64
N ASP A 46 -8.56 -24.18 -40.01
CA ASP A 46 -8.66 -23.78 -38.61
C ASP A 46 -9.65 -22.61 -38.45
N PRO A 47 -10.74 -22.78 -37.67
CA PRO A 47 -11.74 -21.73 -37.45
C PRO A 47 -11.18 -20.50 -36.73
N PHE A 48 -10.06 -20.61 -36.02
CA PHE A 48 -9.43 -19.49 -35.33
C PHE A 48 -8.58 -18.63 -36.27
N VAL A 49 -8.16 -19.14 -37.44
CA VAL A 49 -7.37 -18.39 -38.41
C VAL A 49 -8.25 -17.38 -39.14
N THR A 50 -8.03 -16.09 -38.88
CA THR A 50 -8.81 -14.99 -39.46
C THR A 50 -8.20 -14.44 -40.75
N LEU A 51 -6.89 -14.60 -40.94
CA LEU A 51 -6.17 -14.19 -42.15
C LEU A 51 -5.00 -15.14 -42.40
N LYS A 52 -4.96 -15.76 -43.58
CA LYS A 52 -3.85 -16.57 -44.06
C LYS A 52 -3.40 -16.04 -45.41
N LEU A 53 -2.10 -15.80 -45.54
CA LEU A 53 -1.48 -15.25 -46.74
C LEU A 53 -0.35 -16.18 -47.19
N GLU A 54 -0.21 -16.34 -48.50
CA GLU A 54 0.76 -17.23 -49.11
C GLU A 54 1.50 -16.55 -50.27
N LYS A 55 2.82 -16.78 -50.36
CA LYS A 55 3.69 -16.37 -51.46
C LYS A 55 4.73 -17.46 -51.72
N GLY A 56 4.44 -18.34 -52.68
CA GLY A 56 5.30 -19.49 -52.98
C GLY A 56 5.34 -20.47 -51.81
N ARG A 57 6.50 -20.63 -51.16
CA ARG A 57 6.68 -21.47 -49.95
C ARG A 57 6.55 -20.69 -48.64
N SER A 58 6.35 -19.38 -48.72
CA SER A 58 6.21 -18.51 -47.56
C SER A 58 4.75 -18.38 -47.16
N THR A 59 4.47 -18.52 -45.87
CA THR A 59 3.12 -18.39 -45.31
C THR A 59 3.13 -17.39 -44.16
N PHE A 60 2.02 -16.68 -44.00
CA PHE A 60 1.79 -15.73 -42.91
C PHE A 60 0.35 -15.86 -42.43
N GLU A 61 0.16 -16.15 -41.14
CA GLU A 61 -1.13 -16.51 -40.57
C GLU A 61 -1.41 -15.68 -39.31
N PHE A 62 -2.61 -15.13 -39.22
CA PHE A 62 -3.18 -14.53 -38.02
C PHE A 62 -4.30 -15.45 -37.51
N ALA A 63 -4.16 -15.92 -36.28
CA ALA A 63 -5.20 -16.66 -35.58
C ALA A 63 -5.68 -15.86 -34.35
N LYS A 64 -7.00 -15.73 -34.23
CA LYS A 64 -7.65 -15.04 -33.12
C LYS A 64 -7.63 -15.92 -31.88
N GLN A 65 -7.26 -15.34 -30.76
CA GLN A 65 -7.30 -15.97 -29.44
C GLN A 65 -8.68 -15.78 -28.80
N GLU A 66 -9.11 -16.74 -27.97
CA GLU A 66 -10.42 -16.69 -27.29
C GLU A 66 -10.51 -15.56 -26.26
N SER A 67 -9.40 -15.28 -25.59
CA SER A 67 -9.31 -14.29 -24.51
C SER A 67 -8.43 -13.11 -24.90
N GLU A 68 -8.80 -11.91 -24.43
CA GLU A 68 -7.93 -10.75 -24.50
C GLU A 68 -6.76 -10.92 -23.52
N LEU A 69 -5.55 -10.96 -24.05
CA LEU A 69 -4.32 -11.14 -23.31
C LEU A 69 -3.67 -9.78 -23.03
N SER A 70 -3.36 -9.53 -21.77
CA SER A 70 -2.51 -8.40 -21.37
C SER A 70 -1.07 -8.59 -21.86
N ASP A 71 -0.30 -7.49 -21.93
CA ASP A 71 1.11 -7.50 -22.38
C ASP A 71 1.98 -8.56 -21.69
N TYR A 72 1.75 -8.79 -20.40
CA TYR A 72 2.39 -9.85 -19.63
C TYR A 72 2.08 -11.25 -20.18
N TYR A 73 0.81 -11.53 -20.46
CA TYR A 73 0.38 -12.83 -20.99
C TYR A 73 0.82 -13.04 -22.43
N LEU A 74 0.92 -11.99 -23.24
CA LEU A 74 1.50 -12.07 -24.58
C LEU A 74 2.96 -12.54 -24.51
N LYS A 75 3.77 -11.93 -23.65
CA LYS A 75 5.17 -12.34 -23.44
C LYS A 75 5.27 -13.76 -22.87
N ALA A 76 4.40 -14.12 -21.93
CA ALA A 76 4.35 -15.47 -21.36
C ALA A 76 4.00 -16.52 -22.42
N ARG A 77 3.04 -16.24 -23.32
CA ARG A 77 2.68 -17.14 -24.44
C ARG A 77 3.82 -17.31 -25.44
N VAL A 78 4.54 -16.23 -25.77
CA VAL A 78 5.76 -16.36 -26.60
C VAL A 78 6.76 -17.26 -25.90
N LYS A 79 7.00 -17.06 -24.60
CA LYS A 79 7.94 -17.88 -23.83
C LYS A 79 7.54 -19.36 -23.78
N GLU A 80 6.28 -19.64 -23.49
CA GLU A 80 5.72 -21.00 -23.49
C GLU A 80 5.92 -21.69 -24.84
N ASN A 81 5.64 -21.00 -25.95
CA ASN A 81 5.88 -21.55 -27.28
C ASN A 81 7.38 -21.70 -27.59
N VAL A 82 8.23 -20.76 -27.16
CA VAL A 82 9.69 -20.84 -27.31
C VAL A 82 10.21 -22.09 -26.59
N ASP A 83 9.77 -22.34 -25.36
CA ASP A 83 10.18 -23.49 -24.57
C ASP A 83 9.66 -24.80 -25.19
N SER A 84 8.42 -24.82 -25.69
CA SER A 84 7.87 -25.95 -26.45
C SER A 84 8.65 -26.24 -27.73
N LEU A 85 9.04 -25.20 -28.48
CA LEU A 85 9.82 -25.33 -29.72
C LEU A 85 11.25 -25.81 -29.44
N ARG A 86 11.87 -25.37 -28.34
CA ARG A 86 13.17 -25.92 -27.88
C ARG A 86 13.06 -27.42 -27.60
N GLY A 87 11.98 -27.84 -26.93
CA GLY A 87 11.69 -29.27 -26.70
C GLY A 87 11.52 -30.08 -27.99
N LYS A 88 11.09 -29.44 -29.08
CA LYS A 88 10.93 -30.04 -30.42
C LYS A 88 12.18 -29.92 -31.30
N GLY A 89 13.30 -29.42 -30.78
CA GLY A 89 14.56 -29.30 -31.50
C GLY A 89 14.69 -28.09 -32.42
N ALA A 90 13.86 -27.05 -32.24
CA ALA A 90 14.01 -25.80 -32.98
C ALA A 90 15.18 -24.95 -32.45
N VAL A 91 15.90 -24.28 -33.35
CA VAL A 91 16.97 -23.33 -33.00
C VAL A 91 16.36 -21.94 -32.88
N ILE A 92 16.53 -21.26 -31.75
CA ILE A 92 15.89 -19.96 -31.49
C ILE A 92 16.92 -18.84 -31.58
N TYR A 93 16.62 -17.82 -32.38
CA TYR A 93 17.53 -16.70 -32.65
C TYR A 93 17.37 -15.57 -31.63
N GLY A 94 18.05 -15.73 -30.48
CA GLY A 94 18.12 -14.74 -29.41
C GLY A 94 16.92 -14.77 -28.46
N ASP A 95 16.79 -13.71 -27.66
CA ASP A 95 15.70 -13.56 -26.69
C ASP A 95 14.40 -13.07 -27.33
N ILE A 96 13.31 -13.14 -26.58
CA ILE A 96 11.99 -12.61 -26.97
C ILE A 96 12.13 -11.10 -27.21
N LYS A 97 11.77 -10.64 -28.41
CA LYS A 97 11.88 -9.25 -28.82
C LYS A 97 10.51 -8.58 -28.80
N THR A 98 10.49 -7.28 -28.50
CA THR A 98 9.26 -6.47 -28.50
C THR A 98 9.26 -5.50 -29.68
N LEU A 99 8.13 -5.37 -30.35
CA LEU A 99 7.87 -4.44 -31.43
C LEU A 99 6.69 -3.54 -31.05
N THR A 100 6.87 -2.23 -31.10
CA THR A 100 5.80 -1.25 -30.85
C THR A 100 5.00 -1.02 -32.13
N LEU A 101 3.70 -1.26 -32.07
CA LEU A 101 2.72 -1.06 -33.14
C LEU A 101 2.08 0.33 -32.99
N HIS A 102 2.47 1.26 -33.86
CA HIS A 102 1.94 2.63 -33.93
C HIS A 102 1.89 3.39 -32.58
N GLY A 103 2.77 3.05 -31.63
CA GLY A 103 2.85 3.69 -30.31
C GLY A 103 1.71 3.34 -29.33
N VAL A 104 0.71 2.54 -29.73
CA VAL A 104 -0.46 2.21 -28.91
C VAL A 104 -0.47 0.75 -28.45
N ALA A 105 0.05 -0.17 -29.27
CA ALA A 105 0.09 -1.59 -28.93
C ALA A 105 1.53 -2.15 -29.00
N SER A 106 1.77 -3.25 -28.30
CA SER A 106 3.02 -4.01 -28.32
C SER A 106 2.78 -5.40 -28.88
N ALA A 107 3.69 -5.86 -29.72
CA ALA A 107 3.80 -7.24 -30.16
C ALA A 107 5.08 -7.85 -29.58
N HIS A 108 4.97 -9.03 -28.99
CA HIS A 108 6.14 -9.82 -28.56
C HIS A 108 6.33 -10.94 -29.56
N TYR A 109 7.57 -11.14 -30.03
CA TYR A 109 7.86 -12.15 -31.05
C TYR A 109 9.21 -12.82 -30.84
N ALA A 110 9.36 -13.99 -31.45
CA ALA A 110 10.59 -14.76 -31.50
C ALA A 110 10.79 -15.32 -32.92
N ALA A 111 12.03 -15.28 -33.39
CA ALA A 111 12.44 -15.93 -34.64
C ALA A 111 13.12 -17.26 -34.31
N TYR A 112 12.80 -18.30 -35.06
CA TYR A 112 13.35 -19.63 -34.87
C TYR A 112 13.55 -20.34 -36.22
N GLU A 113 14.33 -21.40 -36.22
CA GLU A 113 14.51 -22.29 -37.35
C GLU A 113 14.06 -23.69 -36.99
N MET A 114 13.25 -24.29 -37.85
CA MET A 114 12.76 -25.65 -37.69
C MET A 114 12.87 -26.36 -39.04
N PHE A 115 13.58 -27.49 -39.07
CA PHE A 115 13.82 -28.29 -40.29
C PHE A 115 14.40 -27.50 -41.48
N GLY A 116 15.31 -26.55 -41.21
CA GLY A 116 15.95 -25.73 -42.24
C GLY A 116 15.09 -24.56 -42.76
N ASN A 117 13.87 -24.39 -42.24
CA ASN A 117 12.99 -23.27 -42.59
C ASN A 117 13.00 -22.22 -41.48
N GLN A 118 13.21 -20.95 -41.87
CA GLN A 118 13.10 -19.83 -40.94
C GLN A 118 11.63 -19.56 -40.65
N ALA A 119 11.28 -19.45 -39.38
CA ALA A 119 9.93 -19.15 -38.93
C ALA A 119 9.95 -18.05 -37.86
N CYS A 120 8.88 -17.28 -37.80
CA CYS A 120 8.66 -16.26 -36.80
C CYS A 120 7.29 -16.48 -36.16
N MET A 121 7.19 -16.26 -34.86
CA MET A 121 5.90 -16.22 -34.17
C MET A 121 5.80 -14.97 -33.33
N ALA A 122 4.60 -14.37 -33.27
CA ALA A 122 4.30 -13.23 -32.43
C ALA A 122 2.95 -13.36 -31.74
N PHE A 123 2.80 -12.68 -30.63
CA PHE A 123 1.52 -12.44 -29.98
C PHE A 123 1.32 -10.95 -29.80
N LEU A 124 0.14 -10.46 -30.19
CA LEU A 124 -0.23 -9.04 -30.08
C LEU A 124 -1.69 -8.91 -29.66
N THR A 125 -2.00 -7.80 -28.98
CA THR A 125 -3.39 -7.40 -28.69
C THR A 125 -3.64 -6.07 -29.38
N TYR A 126 -4.64 -6.04 -30.26
CA TYR A 126 -5.00 -4.85 -30.99
C TYR A 126 -6.52 -4.69 -31.00
N ASN A 127 -7.00 -3.49 -30.65
CA ASN A 127 -8.42 -3.16 -30.58
C ASN A 127 -9.28 -4.15 -29.75
N GLY A 128 -8.76 -4.56 -28.59
CA GLY A 128 -9.45 -5.48 -27.66
C GLY A 128 -9.49 -6.94 -28.11
N VAL A 129 -8.70 -7.32 -29.13
CA VAL A 129 -8.61 -8.70 -29.61
C VAL A 129 -7.15 -9.13 -29.65
N SER A 130 -6.87 -10.32 -29.12
CA SER A 130 -5.54 -10.91 -29.15
C SER A 130 -5.39 -11.85 -30.33
N TYR A 131 -4.23 -11.75 -31.00
CA TYR A 131 -3.89 -12.55 -32.16
C TYR A 131 -2.55 -13.27 -31.91
N SER A 132 -2.50 -14.53 -32.31
CA SER A 132 -1.24 -15.25 -32.55
C SER A 132 -0.90 -15.15 -34.03
N VAL A 133 0.32 -14.74 -34.30
CA VAL A 133 0.84 -14.55 -35.66
C VAL A 133 1.94 -15.57 -35.89
N ALA A 134 1.84 -16.32 -36.98
CA ALA A 134 2.87 -17.28 -37.40
C ALA A 134 3.30 -16.99 -38.83
N ALA A 135 4.60 -17.03 -39.08
CA ALA A 135 5.19 -16.83 -40.40
C ALA A 135 6.24 -17.90 -40.65
N ILE A 136 6.26 -18.47 -41.86
CA ILE A 136 7.21 -19.51 -42.29
C ILE A 136 7.86 -19.06 -43.59
N ASN A 137 9.16 -19.31 -43.72
CA ASN A 137 10.03 -18.89 -44.82
C ASN A 137 10.01 -17.37 -45.06
N ILE A 138 10.06 -16.59 -43.98
CA ILE A 138 10.14 -15.11 -44.03
C ILE A 138 11.30 -14.66 -43.14
N ALA A 139 12.12 -13.74 -43.65
CA ALA A 139 13.20 -13.15 -42.88
C ALA A 139 12.65 -12.27 -41.75
N GLU A 140 13.35 -12.23 -40.62
CA GLU A 140 12.91 -11.48 -39.42
C GLU A 140 12.64 -9.99 -39.72
N GLY A 141 13.43 -9.37 -40.61
CA GLY A 141 13.24 -7.98 -41.02
C GLY A 141 11.90 -7.72 -41.72
N ASP A 142 11.52 -8.61 -42.65
CA ASP A 142 10.26 -8.51 -43.39
C ASP A 142 9.07 -8.80 -42.48
N PHE A 143 9.22 -9.77 -41.58
CA PHE A 143 8.20 -10.07 -40.56
C PHE A 143 7.91 -8.86 -39.67
N ARG A 144 8.94 -8.17 -39.16
CA ARG A 144 8.79 -6.94 -38.39
C ARG A 144 8.17 -5.82 -39.22
N GLY A 145 8.56 -5.70 -40.48
CA GLY A 145 8.01 -4.72 -41.42
C GLY A 145 6.50 -4.88 -41.56
N VAL A 146 6.04 -6.11 -41.81
CA VAL A 146 4.62 -6.45 -41.89
C VAL A 146 3.90 -6.21 -40.56
N LEU A 147 4.43 -6.66 -39.43
CA LEU A 147 3.78 -6.42 -38.14
C LEU A 147 3.61 -4.93 -37.85
N SER A 148 4.57 -4.08 -38.27
CA SER A 148 4.49 -2.64 -38.07
C SER A 148 3.42 -1.93 -38.92
N THR A 149 2.74 -2.61 -39.84
CA THR A 149 1.64 -2.06 -40.65
C THR A 149 0.25 -2.47 -40.15
N VAL A 150 0.18 -3.27 -39.07
CA VAL A 150 -1.08 -3.74 -38.47
C VAL A 150 -1.88 -2.56 -37.91
N ARG A 151 -3.09 -2.36 -38.45
CA ARG A 151 -3.94 -1.20 -38.15
C ARG A 151 -5.43 -1.51 -38.25
N LYS A 152 -6.28 -0.54 -37.93
CA LYS A 152 -7.72 -0.62 -38.28
C LYS A 152 -7.92 -0.44 -39.79
N PRO A 153 -8.85 -1.17 -40.42
CA PRO A 153 -9.17 -0.96 -41.83
C PRO A 153 -9.49 0.51 -42.13
N GLY A 154 -8.80 1.10 -43.12
CA GLY A 154 -8.99 2.51 -43.51
C GLY A 154 -8.20 3.56 -42.69
N GLU A 155 -7.41 3.16 -41.70
CA GLU A 155 -6.51 4.07 -40.98
C GLU A 155 -5.24 4.36 -41.83
N ASN A 156 -4.86 5.63 -41.99
CA ASN A 156 -3.64 5.99 -42.72
C ASN A 156 -2.42 5.94 -41.77
N VAL A 157 -1.44 5.12 -42.12
CA VAL A 157 -0.21 4.96 -41.32
C VAL A 157 0.77 6.08 -41.63
N GLU A 158 0.94 7.02 -40.69
CA GLU A 158 2.11 7.90 -40.67
C GLU A 158 3.27 7.18 -39.96
N LEU A 159 4.21 6.63 -40.72
CA LEU A 159 5.45 6.08 -40.17
C LEU A 159 6.25 7.21 -39.50
N SER A 160 6.30 7.23 -38.17
CA SER A 160 7.06 8.23 -37.42
C SER A 160 8.54 8.18 -37.80
N LYS A 161 9.08 9.28 -38.34
CA LYS A 161 10.51 9.40 -38.71
C LYS A 161 11.39 9.16 -37.47
N ARG A 162 12.32 8.20 -37.56
CA ARG A 162 13.24 7.82 -36.48
C ARG A 162 14.00 9.06 -35.95
N PRO A 163 14.09 9.28 -34.62
CA PRO A 163 14.88 10.38 -34.07
C PRO A 163 16.39 10.13 -34.23
N LYS A 164 17.13 11.15 -34.67
CA LYS A 164 18.60 11.16 -34.76
C LYS A 164 19.20 11.06 -33.35
N VAL A 165 19.98 10.00 -33.09
CA VAL A 165 20.74 9.82 -31.85
C VAL A 165 21.82 10.90 -31.75
N VAL A 166 21.69 11.81 -30.79
CA VAL A 166 22.74 12.77 -30.41
C VAL A 166 23.65 12.09 -29.39
N ARG A 167 24.90 11.83 -29.80
CA ARG A 167 25.93 11.17 -28.97
C ARG A 167 26.65 12.23 -28.14
N VAL A 168 26.35 12.32 -26.85
CA VAL A 168 27.08 13.21 -25.92
C VAL A 168 28.41 12.54 -25.56
N LYS A 169 29.53 13.20 -25.88
CA LYS A 169 30.91 12.85 -25.49
C LYS A 169 31.08 13.14 -23.99
N LYS A 170 31.52 12.15 -23.22
CA LYS A 170 31.98 12.34 -21.84
C LYS A 170 33.50 12.55 -21.89
N GLU A 171 33.97 13.74 -21.50
CA GLU A 171 35.39 14.03 -21.30
C GLU A 171 35.90 13.36 -20.02
N ALA A 172 37.11 12.82 -20.11
CA ALA A 172 37.89 12.26 -19.02
C ALA A 172 38.77 13.36 -18.42
N ALA A 173 38.86 13.42 -17.09
CA ALA A 173 39.84 14.23 -16.37
C ALA A 173 40.72 13.28 -15.55
N GLU A 174 42.03 13.41 -15.76
CA GLU A 174 43.12 12.65 -15.15
C GLU A 174 43.45 13.09 -13.72
N ALA A 175 44.23 12.22 -13.08
CA ALA A 175 44.72 12.15 -11.72
C ALA A 175 45.62 13.32 -11.25
N GLU A 176 45.63 13.52 -9.92
CA GLU A 176 46.84 13.82 -9.15
C GLU A 176 46.85 12.95 -7.87
N GLU A 177 47.87 12.10 -7.72
CA GLU A 177 48.39 11.66 -6.42
C GLU A 177 49.58 12.57 -6.03
N PRO A 178 50.00 12.62 -4.75
CA PRO A 178 51.09 11.72 -4.36
C PRO A 178 50.97 11.12 -2.94
N GLY A 179 51.15 9.79 -2.86
CA GLY A 179 52.20 9.11 -2.08
C GLY A 179 52.29 9.23 -0.55
N GLY A 180 52.29 8.07 0.13
CA GLY A 180 53.07 7.86 1.35
C GLY A 180 52.47 6.92 2.42
N ASP A 181 52.69 5.60 2.27
CA ASP A 181 52.68 4.60 3.36
C ASP A 181 54.14 4.52 3.94
N PRO A 182 54.50 3.84 5.07
CA PRO A 182 53.74 2.88 5.87
C PRO A 182 53.89 3.01 7.41
N GLY A 183 53.04 2.31 8.18
CA GLY A 183 53.18 2.28 9.63
C GLY A 183 52.29 1.30 10.39
N ALA A 184 52.63 0.02 10.36
CA ALA A 184 52.13 -0.98 11.29
C ALA A 184 52.54 -0.65 12.74
N LYS A 185 51.59 -0.67 13.69
CA LYS A 185 51.88 -0.87 15.11
C LYS A 185 50.69 -1.51 15.83
N ASN A 186 50.92 -2.75 16.26
CA ASN A 186 50.23 -3.44 17.35
C ASN A 186 50.22 -2.57 18.61
N VAL A 187 49.07 -2.49 19.29
CA VAL A 187 49.03 -2.36 20.75
C VAL A 187 47.89 -3.22 21.29
N SER A 188 48.30 -4.09 22.20
CA SER A 188 47.57 -5.04 23.03
C SER A 188 46.88 -4.40 24.24
N GLY A 189 45.68 -4.90 24.57
CA GLY A 189 45.15 -5.14 25.93
C GLY A 189 44.75 -3.93 26.80
N PRO A 190 44.01 -4.15 27.92
CA PRO A 190 43.78 -5.43 28.58
C PRO A 190 42.30 -5.79 28.90
N GLU A 191 42.20 -7.03 29.32
CA GLU A 191 41.09 -7.74 29.95
C GLU A 191 40.45 -6.99 31.14
N THR A 192 39.18 -7.31 31.40
CA THR A 192 38.67 -7.36 32.77
C THR A 192 37.60 -8.43 32.86
N GLU A 193 37.97 -9.54 33.49
CA GLU A 193 37.07 -10.52 34.07
C GLU A 193 36.34 -9.93 35.29
N ALA A 194 35.06 -10.27 35.44
CA ALA A 194 34.38 -10.52 36.72
C ALA A 194 33.02 -11.16 36.39
N ALA A 195 32.90 -12.48 36.51
CA ALA A 195 32.52 -13.20 37.73
C ALA A 195 31.02 -13.18 38.03
N VAL A 196 30.38 -14.29 37.65
CA VAL A 196 29.40 -15.11 38.38
C VAL A 196 28.59 -14.45 39.52
N SER A 197 27.25 -14.51 39.42
CA SER A 197 26.47 -15.03 40.56
C SER A 197 25.11 -15.58 40.16
N SER A 198 24.90 -16.80 40.63
CA SER A 198 23.73 -17.66 40.60
C SER A 198 22.63 -17.22 41.56
N ALA A 199 21.37 -17.43 41.17
CA ALA A 199 20.32 -17.81 42.10
C ALA A 199 19.29 -18.68 41.39
N ALA A 200 19.40 -19.98 41.65
CA ALA A 200 18.35 -20.96 41.40
C ALA A 200 17.27 -20.82 42.48
N VAL A 201 16.00 -20.99 42.09
CA VAL A 201 15.03 -21.69 42.95
C VAL A 201 14.22 -22.61 42.06
N ALA A 202 14.38 -23.91 42.33
CA ALA A 202 13.64 -25.00 41.75
C ALA A 202 12.27 -25.18 42.43
N ALA A 203 11.33 -25.66 41.62
CA ALA A 203 10.33 -26.69 41.93
C ALA A 203 9.47 -26.58 43.21
N SER A 204 8.15 -26.55 43.00
CA SER A 204 7.36 -27.72 43.39
C SER A 204 6.07 -27.86 42.58
N SER A 205 5.99 -29.03 41.98
CA SER A 205 4.85 -29.75 41.41
C SER A 205 3.73 -30.01 42.43
N LEU A 206 2.50 -30.15 41.92
CA LEU A 206 1.61 -31.29 42.21
C LEU A 206 0.49 -31.36 41.15
N THR A 207 0.65 -32.35 40.27
CA THR A 207 -0.37 -33.23 39.64
C THR A 207 -1.40 -33.71 40.67
N SER A 208 -2.60 -34.23 40.39
CA SER A 208 -3.42 -34.57 39.22
C SER A 208 -4.75 -35.04 39.85
N ALA A 209 -5.86 -34.98 39.12
CA ALA A 209 -6.77 -36.12 38.89
C ALA A 209 -8.20 -35.68 38.59
N GLU A 210 -8.59 -36.15 37.42
CA GLU A 210 -9.85 -36.23 36.72
C GLU A 210 -10.87 -37.19 37.37
N ALA A 211 -12.16 -36.87 37.30
CA ALA A 211 -13.25 -37.81 37.02
C ALA A 211 -14.59 -37.04 36.86
N GLU A 212 -15.32 -37.38 35.78
CA GLU A 212 -16.66 -36.92 35.39
C GLU A 212 -17.80 -37.54 36.27
N PRO A 213 -19.08 -37.56 35.83
CA PRO A 213 -20.05 -36.46 35.91
C PRO A 213 -21.33 -36.88 36.69
N GLY A 214 -22.17 -35.90 37.05
CA GLY A 214 -23.60 -36.16 37.24
C GLY A 214 -24.27 -35.54 38.46
N VAL A 215 -25.45 -34.98 38.18
CA VAL A 215 -26.63 -34.78 39.04
C VAL A 215 -26.79 -33.44 39.75
N ALA A 216 -27.99 -32.88 39.47
CA ALA A 216 -28.82 -31.94 40.20
C ALA A 216 -28.42 -30.45 40.22
N VAL A 217 -29.20 -29.71 39.43
CA VAL A 217 -29.59 -28.31 39.64
C VAL A 217 -30.06 -28.14 41.09
N VAL A 218 -29.30 -27.37 41.87
CA VAL A 218 -29.75 -26.80 43.14
C VAL A 218 -29.36 -25.32 43.11
N ASP A 219 -30.36 -24.46 43.31
CA ASP A 219 -30.24 -23.01 43.37
C ASP A 219 -29.14 -22.59 44.35
N ALA A 220 -28.07 -21.98 43.80
CA ALA A 220 -27.06 -21.31 44.60
C ALA A 220 -27.56 -19.90 44.98
N PRO A 221 -27.41 -19.47 46.24
CA PRO A 221 -27.80 -18.13 46.66
C PRO A 221 -26.97 -17.05 45.94
N PRO A 222 -27.52 -15.83 45.76
CA PRO A 222 -26.85 -14.77 45.01
C PRO A 222 -25.48 -14.46 45.63
N SER A 223 -24.47 -14.42 44.77
CA SER A 223 -23.10 -14.04 45.10
C SER A 223 -23.08 -12.72 45.86
N ALA A 224 -22.20 -12.59 46.87
CA ALA A 224 -21.99 -11.36 47.63
C ALA A 224 -21.71 -10.12 46.73
N ALA A 225 -21.26 -10.33 45.48
CA ALA A 225 -21.11 -9.27 44.49
C ALA A 225 -22.45 -8.68 44.01
N GLN A 226 -23.53 -9.46 43.95
CA GLN A 226 -24.88 -8.98 43.59
C GLN A 226 -25.52 -8.20 44.74
N LEU A 227 -25.34 -8.61 45.99
CA LEU A 227 -25.83 -7.86 47.17
C LEU A 227 -25.12 -6.51 47.35
N VAL A 228 -23.82 -6.43 47.02
CA VAL A 228 -23.07 -5.15 47.01
C VAL A 228 -23.50 -4.25 45.84
N ALA A 229 -23.77 -4.82 44.66
CA ALA A 229 -24.28 -4.05 43.52
C ALA A 229 -25.70 -3.51 43.77
N ASP A 230 -26.58 -4.31 44.38
CA ASP A 230 -27.95 -3.93 44.68
C ASP A 230 -28.04 -2.90 45.83
N SER A 231 -27.17 -3.01 46.84
CA SER A 231 -27.09 -2.02 47.91
C SER A 231 -26.47 -0.69 47.46
N ALA A 232 -25.44 -0.72 46.61
CA ALA A 232 -24.90 0.49 45.98
C ALA A 232 -25.92 1.15 45.03
N GLY A 233 -26.69 0.34 44.30
CA GLY A 233 -27.78 0.80 43.44
C GLY A 233 -28.88 1.50 44.22
N ARG A 234 -29.34 0.93 45.34
CA ARG A 234 -30.35 1.55 46.23
C ARG A 234 -29.83 2.81 46.92
N ALA A 235 -28.60 2.80 47.43
CA ALA A 235 -27.99 3.99 48.04
C ALA A 235 -27.83 5.14 47.03
N ALA A 236 -27.45 4.84 45.79
CA ALA A 236 -27.44 5.85 44.73
C ALA A 236 -28.85 6.36 44.44
N HIS A 237 -29.84 5.47 44.36
CA HIS A 237 -31.23 5.82 44.09
C HIS A 237 -31.85 6.71 45.16
N ASP A 238 -31.60 6.41 46.45
CA ASP A 238 -32.05 7.19 47.59
C ASP A 238 -31.39 8.59 47.62
N LEU A 239 -30.09 8.66 47.28
CA LEU A 239 -29.36 9.93 47.16
C LEU A 239 -29.90 10.78 46.00
N PHE A 240 -30.20 10.17 44.86
CA PHE A 240 -30.86 10.86 43.74
C PHE A 240 -32.27 11.31 44.09
N GLU A 241 -33.03 10.53 44.87
CA GLU A 241 -34.38 10.91 45.29
C GLU A 241 -34.38 12.03 46.34
N GLU A 242 -33.41 12.02 47.27
CA GLU A 242 -33.22 13.09 48.25
C GLU A 242 -32.74 14.39 47.58
N LEU A 243 -31.83 14.29 46.60
CA LEU A 243 -31.45 15.42 45.76
C LEU A 243 -32.63 15.92 44.93
N ALA A 244 -33.42 15.04 44.32
CA ALA A 244 -34.61 15.44 43.55
C ALA A 244 -35.65 16.17 44.41
N LYS A 245 -35.86 15.74 45.66
CA LYS A 245 -36.76 16.41 46.62
C LYS A 245 -36.23 17.79 47.04
N LYS A 246 -34.92 17.96 47.25
CA LYS A 246 -34.27 19.26 47.54
C LYS A 246 -34.20 20.21 46.33
N THR A 247 -34.38 19.71 45.11
CA THR A 247 -34.25 20.50 43.87
C THR A 247 -35.59 20.98 43.31
N ARG A 248 -36.72 20.64 43.96
CA ARG A 248 -38.06 21.04 43.51
C ARG A 248 -38.37 22.52 43.75
N ASP A 249 -37.51 23.24 44.49
CA ASP A 249 -37.50 24.70 44.55
C ASP A 249 -36.96 25.26 43.24
N LYS A 250 -37.87 25.63 42.34
CA LYS A 250 -37.61 26.17 41.00
C LYS A 250 -36.75 27.46 40.97
N SER A 251 -36.37 28.00 42.13
CA SER A 251 -35.54 29.20 42.27
C SER A 251 -34.11 28.92 42.76
N ALA A 252 -33.69 27.65 42.86
CA ALA A 252 -32.40 27.33 43.44
C ALA A 252 -31.24 27.58 42.46
N ALA A 253 -30.40 28.57 42.80
CA ALA A 253 -29.19 28.92 42.06
C ALA A 253 -28.20 27.72 41.95
N PRO A 254 -27.34 27.69 40.91
CA PRO A 254 -26.24 26.74 40.82
C PRO A 254 -25.34 26.81 42.07
N TYR A 255 -24.69 25.70 42.42
CA TYR A 255 -23.74 25.68 43.55
C TYR A 255 -22.53 26.58 43.29
N TYR A 256 -22.09 26.67 42.04
CA TYR A 256 -21.02 27.56 41.60
C TYR A 256 -21.47 28.29 40.33
N GLU A 257 -21.42 29.62 40.36
CA GLU A 257 -21.66 30.42 39.17
C GLU A 257 -20.48 30.31 38.21
N ARG A 258 -20.71 29.72 37.04
CA ARG A 258 -19.73 29.65 35.96
C ARG A 258 -20.07 30.62 34.84
N LYS A 259 -19.02 31.14 34.21
CA LYS A 259 -19.12 31.93 32.99
C LYS A 259 -18.45 31.16 31.85
N PRO A 260 -19.00 31.22 30.62
CA PRO A 260 -18.33 30.62 29.48
C PRO A 260 -17.03 31.36 29.18
N LEU A 261 -16.15 30.70 28.41
CA LEU A 261 -14.94 31.34 27.92
C LEU A 261 -15.32 32.51 26.98
N PRO A 262 -14.53 33.59 26.93
CA PRO A 262 -14.83 34.71 26.03
C PRO A 262 -14.76 34.26 24.57
N VAL A 263 -15.66 34.75 23.71
CA VAL A 263 -15.66 34.42 22.26
C VAL A 263 -14.32 34.76 21.59
N ILE A 264 -13.63 35.79 22.06
CA ILE A 264 -12.29 36.18 21.57
C ILE A 264 -11.28 35.03 21.73
N PHE A 265 -11.37 34.24 22.80
CA PHE A 265 -10.51 33.07 23.00
C PHE A 265 -10.71 32.04 21.89
N TRP A 266 -11.97 31.74 21.53
CA TRP A 266 -12.30 30.84 20.43
C TRP A 266 -11.84 31.37 19.08
N GLY A 267 -12.00 32.67 18.84
CA GLY A 267 -11.48 33.34 17.64
C GLY A 267 -9.96 33.20 17.54
N GLY A 268 -9.23 33.41 18.65
CA GLY A 268 -7.78 33.20 18.72
C GLY A 268 -7.36 31.75 18.47
N LEU A 269 -8.08 30.79 19.06
CA LEU A 269 -7.83 29.36 18.86
C LEU A 269 -8.03 28.95 17.39
N LEU A 270 -9.11 29.41 16.75
CA LEU A 270 -9.40 29.16 15.34
C LEU A 270 -8.35 29.81 14.42
N ALA A 271 -7.95 31.05 14.70
CA ALA A 271 -6.91 31.73 13.94
C ALA A 271 -5.55 31.02 14.06
N PHE A 272 -5.17 30.61 15.28
CA PHE A 272 -3.98 29.81 15.54
C PHE A 272 -4.01 28.48 14.78
N TRP A 273 -5.13 27.77 14.85
CA TRP A 273 -5.31 26.50 14.16
C TRP A 273 -5.22 26.66 12.64
N PHE A 274 -5.91 27.66 12.07
CA PHE A 274 -5.90 27.93 10.65
C PHE A 274 -4.48 28.27 10.17
N LEU A 275 -3.82 29.26 10.78
CA LEU A 275 -2.48 29.67 10.39
C LEU A 275 -1.46 28.53 10.58
N GLY A 276 -1.56 27.81 11.70
CA GLY A 276 -0.72 26.64 12.00
C GLY A 276 -0.93 25.50 11.00
N SER A 277 -2.15 25.27 10.54
CA SER A 277 -2.45 24.25 9.53
C SER A 277 -1.78 24.53 8.18
N PHE A 278 -1.76 25.79 7.73
CA PHE A 278 -1.04 26.19 6.51
C PHE A 278 0.46 26.01 6.65
N LEU A 279 1.02 26.45 7.78
CA LEU A 279 2.45 26.28 8.07
C LEU A 279 2.84 24.80 8.12
N ALA A 280 2.06 23.99 8.84
CA ALA A 280 2.28 22.56 8.95
C ALA A 280 2.22 21.85 7.59
N ARG A 281 1.22 22.19 6.75
CA ARG A 281 1.09 21.64 5.40
C ARG A 281 2.27 22.03 4.51
N SER A 282 2.70 23.29 4.58
CA SER A 282 3.89 23.77 3.85
C SER A 282 5.15 23.00 4.27
N MET A 283 5.37 22.86 5.58
CA MET A 283 6.49 22.08 6.11
C MET A 283 6.44 20.62 5.65
N ALA A 284 5.28 19.98 5.68
CA ALA A 284 5.15 18.59 5.25
C ALA A 284 5.37 18.41 3.73
N SER A 285 4.99 19.40 2.91
CA SER A 285 5.21 19.39 1.45
C SER A 285 6.69 19.49 1.06
N SER A 286 7.53 20.09 1.92
CA SER A 286 8.98 20.20 1.69
C SER A 286 9.70 18.85 1.73
N TYR A 287 9.11 17.86 2.43
CA TYR A 287 9.69 16.53 2.53
C TYR A 287 9.44 15.77 1.23
N ARG A 288 10.53 15.41 0.55
CA ARG A 288 10.52 14.60 -0.67
C ARG A 288 10.63 13.11 -0.33
N ASN A 289 9.95 12.27 -1.11
CA ASN A 289 10.09 10.83 -0.94
C ASN A 289 11.54 10.40 -1.26
N PRO A 290 12.12 9.50 -0.46
CA PRO A 290 13.47 9.01 -0.69
C PRO A 290 13.55 8.28 -2.04
N LYS A 291 14.72 8.35 -2.68
CA LYS A 291 14.99 7.61 -3.92
C LYS A 291 15.59 6.26 -3.53
N LEU A 292 15.03 5.17 -4.05
CA LEU A 292 15.66 3.84 -4.00
C LEU A 292 16.46 3.59 -5.28
N SER A 293 17.40 2.66 -5.18
CA SER A 293 18.01 2.01 -6.33
C SER A 293 16.90 1.48 -7.25
N PRO A 294 17.00 1.69 -8.58
CA PRO A 294 16.09 1.03 -9.50
C PRO A 294 16.27 -0.49 -9.36
N PRO A 295 15.19 -1.28 -9.42
CA PRO A 295 15.30 -2.73 -9.39
C PRO A 295 16.08 -3.23 -10.62
N PRO A 296 16.71 -4.42 -10.55
CA PRO A 296 17.39 -5.01 -11.69
C PRO A 296 16.41 -5.25 -12.85
N ALA A 297 16.94 -5.30 -14.08
CA ALA A 297 16.12 -5.46 -15.29
C ALA A 297 15.26 -6.74 -15.28
N GLU A 298 15.77 -7.80 -14.67
CA GLU A 298 15.05 -9.04 -14.41
C GLU A 298 14.72 -9.14 -12.93
N VAL A 299 13.48 -8.78 -12.60
CA VAL A 299 12.98 -8.98 -11.24
C VAL A 299 12.29 -10.34 -11.17
N PRO A 300 12.68 -11.22 -10.24
CA PRO A 300 12.05 -12.53 -10.07
C PRO A 300 10.55 -12.40 -9.81
N PRO A 301 9.77 -13.43 -10.20
CA PRO A 301 8.33 -13.45 -9.97
C PRO A 301 7.98 -13.26 -8.49
N ASP A 302 8.77 -13.83 -7.57
CA ASP A 302 8.54 -13.80 -6.11
C ASP A 302 8.78 -12.44 -5.45
N PHE A 303 9.06 -11.39 -6.24
CA PHE A 303 9.18 -10.04 -5.72
C PHE A 303 7.81 -9.36 -5.63
N PHE A 304 7.25 -9.31 -4.43
CA PHE A 304 5.89 -8.81 -4.18
C PHE A 304 5.78 -7.27 -4.12
N PHE A 305 6.89 -6.56 -3.96
CA PHE A 305 6.91 -5.11 -3.84
C PHE A 305 6.86 -4.42 -5.22
N PRO A 306 6.27 -3.21 -5.32
CA PRO A 306 5.61 -2.49 -4.26
C PRO A 306 4.25 -3.09 -3.89
N PHE A 307 3.88 -2.99 -2.61
CA PHE A 307 2.49 -3.21 -2.20
C PHE A 307 1.72 -1.92 -2.42
N ILE A 308 0.64 -1.97 -3.20
CA ILE A 308 -0.27 -0.84 -3.37
C ILE A 308 -1.38 -0.99 -2.33
N VAL A 309 -1.42 -0.10 -1.35
CA VAL A 309 -2.36 -0.16 -0.24
C VAL A 309 -3.40 0.93 -0.38
N SER A 310 -4.67 0.53 -0.42
CA SER A 310 -5.82 1.43 -0.28
C SER A 310 -6.44 1.23 1.09
N ARG A 311 -6.62 2.31 1.84
CA ARG A 311 -7.18 2.32 3.19
C ARG A 311 -8.65 2.73 3.15
N ALA A 312 -9.50 2.06 3.91
CA ALA A 312 -10.87 2.49 4.16
C ALA A 312 -11.14 2.42 5.66
N ALA A 313 -11.55 3.54 6.25
CA ALA A 313 -11.78 3.63 7.68
C ALA A 313 -13.24 3.86 8.00
N THR A 314 -13.72 3.16 9.01
CA THR A 314 -14.99 3.42 9.67
C THR A 314 -14.72 3.94 11.09
N ILE A 315 -15.81 4.21 11.80
CA ILE A 315 -15.81 4.58 13.22
C ILE A 315 -15.26 3.43 14.09
N LYS A 316 -15.42 2.18 13.67
CA LYS A 316 -15.11 1.00 14.47
C LYS A 316 -13.79 0.33 14.08
N ASP A 317 -13.43 0.39 12.80
CA ASP A 317 -12.29 -0.33 12.23
C ASP A 317 -11.66 0.39 11.03
N VAL A 318 -10.41 0.04 10.73
CA VAL A 318 -9.74 0.36 9.47
C VAL A 318 -9.54 -0.94 8.72
N THR A 319 -9.88 -0.91 7.45
CA THR A 319 -9.58 -1.95 6.49
C THR A 319 -8.52 -1.45 5.49
N TYR A 320 -7.67 -2.35 5.05
CA TYR A 320 -6.62 -2.12 4.08
C TYR A 320 -6.80 -3.13 2.96
N SER A 321 -7.07 -2.63 1.76
CA SER A 321 -7.02 -3.40 0.53
C SER A 321 -5.61 -3.31 -0.05
N VAL A 322 -4.88 -4.40 -0.03
CA VAL A 322 -3.50 -4.47 -0.52
C VAL A 322 -3.47 -5.23 -1.83
N VAL A 323 -2.93 -4.61 -2.87
CA VAL A 323 -2.66 -5.24 -4.17
C VAL A 323 -1.16 -5.44 -4.28
N THR A 324 -0.74 -6.69 -4.43
CA THR A 324 0.68 -7.03 -4.65
C THR A 324 1.09 -6.74 -6.09
N ARG A 325 2.40 -6.73 -6.37
CA ARG A 325 2.90 -6.61 -7.76
C ARG A 325 2.33 -7.69 -8.69
N GLN A 326 2.07 -8.88 -8.16
CA GLN A 326 1.48 -10.00 -8.89
C GLN A 326 -0.05 -9.88 -9.05
N LYS A 327 -0.65 -8.73 -8.67
CA LYS A 327 -2.10 -8.50 -8.65
C LYS A 327 -2.88 -9.43 -7.71
N GLN A 328 -2.20 -10.04 -6.74
CA GLN A 328 -2.89 -10.74 -5.65
C GLN A 328 -3.51 -9.71 -4.72
N LEU A 329 -4.73 -10.00 -4.27
CA LEU A 329 -5.46 -9.16 -3.32
C LEU A 329 -5.29 -9.72 -1.92
N LEU A 330 -4.86 -8.88 -0.99
CA LEU A 330 -4.83 -9.17 0.44
C LEU A 330 -5.70 -8.14 1.15
N MET A 331 -6.39 -8.55 2.21
CA MET A 331 -7.21 -7.68 3.04
C MET A 331 -6.65 -7.65 4.44
N ALA A 332 -6.45 -6.48 5.03
CA ALA A 332 -6.11 -6.37 6.44
C ALA A 332 -7.14 -5.53 7.18
N SER A 333 -7.45 -5.91 8.43
CA SER A 333 -8.42 -5.20 9.27
C SER A 333 -7.88 -4.96 10.66
N PHE A 334 -8.09 -3.76 11.20
CA PHE A 334 -7.70 -3.37 12.55
C PHE A 334 -8.86 -2.67 13.28
N GLN A 335 -9.20 -3.14 14.47
CA GLN A 335 -10.35 -2.64 15.24
C GLN A 335 -9.93 -1.57 16.29
N TYR A 336 -10.68 -0.46 16.37
CA TYR A 336 -10.46 0.62 17.34
C TYR A 336 -11.74 1.33 17.82
N GLY A 337 -12.85 0.60 17.99
CA GLY A 337 -14.15 1.16 18.36
C GLY A 337 -14.26 2.01 19.64
N HIS A 338 -13.20 2.12 20.45
CA HIS A 338 -13.17 3.02 21.61
C HIS A 338 -13.07 4.51 21.23
N GLU A 339 -12.64 4.83 20.01
CA GLU A 339 -12.33 6.21 19.62
C GLU A 339 -13.55 7.13 19.56
N ILE A 340 -14.71 6.62 19.15
CA ILE A 340 -15.94 7.43 19.10
C ILE A 340 -16.28 8.04 20.46
N TYR A 341 -16.05 7.29 21.55
CA TYR A 341 -16.34 7.77 22.89
C TYR A 341 -15.41 8.92 23.29
N PHE A 342 -14.13 8.83 22.95
CA PHE A 342 -13.18 9.94 23.18
C PHE A 342 -13.52 11.15 22.32
N VAL A 343 -13.90 10.95 21.06
CA VAL A 343 -14.32 12.01 20.15
C VAL A 343 -15.55 12.72 20.72
N VAL A 344 -16.59 11.98 21.11
CA VAL A 344 -17.82 12.55 21.69
C VAL A 344 -17.52 13.28 23.00
N ALA A 345 -16.67 12.73 23.87
CA ALA A 345 -16.32 13.37 25.13
C ALA A 345 -15.55 14.69 24.92
N VAL A 346 -14.45 14.65 24.15
CA VAL A 346 -13.56 15.81 23.98
C VAL A 346 -14.21 16.86 23.09
N TYR A 347 -14.68 16.48 21.91
CA TYR A 347 -15.27 17.43 20.97
C TYR A 347 -16.66 17.88 21.41
N GLY A 348 -17.46 16.99 22.00
CA GLY A 348 -18.74 17.39 22.58
C GLY A 348 -18.55 18.48 23.64
N CYS A 349 -17.57 18.32 24.54
CA CYS A 349 -17.24 19.33 25.55
C CYS A 349 -16.75 20.63 24.91
N LEU A 350 -15.83 20.55 23.94
CA LEU A 350 -15.29 21.72 23.24
C LEU A 350 -16.39 22.50 22.50
N PHE A 351 -17.23 21.81 21.72
CA PHE A 351 -18.35 22.43 20.99
C PHE A 351 -19.41 22.97 21.92
N PHE A 352 -19.67 22.29 23.04
CA PHE A 352 -20.56 22.81 24.08
C PHE A 352 -20.07 24.16 24.60
N HIS A 353 -18.80 24.29 24.97
CA HIS A 353 -18.27 25.57 25.43
C HIS A 353 -18.26 26.63 24.34
N ALA A 354 -17.94 26.28 23.09
CA ALA A 354 -18.00 27.22 21.97
C ALA A 354 -19.43 27.75 21.76
N ALA A 355 -20.43 26.87 21.78
CA ALA A 355 -21.84 27.24 21.66
C ALA A 355 -22.30 28.10 22.84
N TRP A 356 -21.89 27.75 24.06
CA TRP A 356 -22.22 28.53 25.26
C TRP A 356 -21.60 29.93 25.21
N SER A 357 -20.34 30.06 24.78
CA SER A 357 -19.68 31.34 24.55
C SER A 357 -20.41 32.22 23.53
N VAL A 358 -20.89 31.62 22.43
CA VAL A 358 -21.66 32.35 21.40
C VAL A 358 -23.01 32.82 21.97
N LEU A 359 -23.71 31.96 22.72
CA LEU A 359 -24.97 32.34 23.35
C LEU A 359 -24.79 33.48 24.34
N ASP A 360 -23.72 33.43 25.15
CA ASP A 360 -23.38 34.50 26.09
C ASP A 360 -23.08 35.82 25.39
N PHE A 361 -22.33 35.79 24.29
CA PHE A 361 -22.09 36.98 23.46
C PHE A 361 -23.39 37.60 22.91
N THR A 362 -24.42 36.79 22.65
CA THR A 362 -25.76 37.29 22.24
C THR A 362 -26.66 37.72 23.41
N GLY A 363 -26.14 37.71 24.64
CA GLY A 363 -26.91 38.01 25.86
C GLY A 363 -27.84 36.88 26.31
N ARG A 364 -27.69 35.67 25.74
CA ARG A 364 -28.51 34.49 26.04
C ARG A 364 -27.72 33.39 26.76
N GLY A 365 -26.58 33.71 27.36
CA GLY A 365 -25.72 32.74 28.05
C GLY A 365 -26.40 32.05 29.23
N ALA A 366 -27.29 32.76 29.94
CA ALA A 366 -28.08 32.22 31.05
C ALA A 366 -28.99 31.06 30.64
N ALA A 367 -29.47 31.04 29.38
CA ALA A 367 -30.35 29.99 28.88
C ALA A 367 -29.72 28.58 28.95
N VAL A 368 -28.39 28.48 28.83
CA VAL A 368 -27.68 27.19 28.98
C VAL A 368 -27.75 26.70 30.43
N ILE A 369 -27.51 27.59 31.39
CA ILE A 369 -27.60 27.28 32.82
C ILE A 369 -29.03 26.93 33.21
N ASP A 370 -30.01 27.71 32.75
CA ASP A 370 -31.42 27.48 33.00
C ASP A 370 -31.87 26.12 32.45
N ALA A 371 -31.40 25.74 31.26
CA ALA A 371 -31.68 24.43 30.68
C ALA A 371 -31.14 23.28 31.55
N PHE A 372 -29.94 23.41 32.13
CA PHE A 372 -29.43 22.41 33.07
C PHE A 372 -30.20 22.38 34.39
N LEU A 373 -30.61 23.53 34.91
CA LEU A 373 -31.40 23.61 36.14
C LEU A 373 -32.76 22.89 36.03
N TRP A 374 -33.29 22.74 34.82
CA TRP A 374 -34.53 21.98 34.56
C TRP A 374 -34.37 20.46 34.66
N LEU A 375 -33.14 19.94 34.63
CA LEU A 375 -32.88 18.50 34.70
C LEU A 375 -32.90 18.00 36.16
N PRO A 376 -33.21 16.72 36.40
CA PRO A 376 -33.01 16.11 37.73
C PRO A 376 -31.53 16.22 38.13
N GLY A 377 -31.26 16.74 39.33
CA GLY A 377 -29.90 17.09 39.74
C GLY A 377 -29.34 18.33 39.05
N GLY A 378 -30.19 19.16 38.45
CA GLY A 378 -29.82 20.27 37.57
C GLY A 378 -28.87 21.29 38.18
N ARG A 379 -28.91 21.51 39.50
CA ARG A 379 -27.94 22.38 40.20
C ARG A 379 -26.49 21.91 40.05
N PHE A 380 -26.27 20.59 40.07
CA PHE A 380 -24.95 20.01 39.85
C PHE A 380 -24.49 20.21 38.40
N PHE A 381 -25.31 19.84 37.43
CA PHE A 381 -24.98 19.99 36.01
C PHE A 381 -24.85 21.46 35.57
N ALA A 382 -25.63 22.37 36.16
CA ALA A 382 -25.47 23.80 35.95
C ALA A 382 -24.13 24.33 36.48
N SER A 383 -23.62 23.74 37.57
CA SER A 383 -22.33 24.12 38.16
C SER A 383 -21.14 23.48 37.44
N VAL A 384 -21.32 22.27 36.91
CA VAL A 384 -20.31 21.49 36.18
C VAL A 384 -20.95 20.84 34.93
N PRO A 385 -21.21 21.63 33.88
CA PRO A 385 -21.83 21.11 32.65
C PRO A 385 -20.98 20.03 31.97
N GLU A 386 -19.67 20.08 32.20
CA GLU A 386 -18.70 19.14 31.64
C GLU A 386 -18.91 17.71 32.16
N GLY A 387 -19.64 17.55 33.27
CA GLY A 387 -19.95 16.25 33.88
C GLY A 387 -20.67 15.29 32.92
N VAL A 388 -21.44 15.81 31.97
CA VAL A 388 -22.12 14.98 30.96
C VAL A 388 -21.12 14.27 30.03
N PHE A 389 -19.97 14.91 29.74
CA PHE A 389 -18.94 14.36 28.86
C PHE A 389 -17.99 13.39 29.56
N ILE A 390 -18.02 13.34 30.89
CA ILE A 390 -17.25 12.39 31.69
C ILE A 390 -17.74 10.95 31.45
N VAL A 391 -19.05 10.75 31.24
CA VAL A 391 -19.64 9.43 30.97
C VAL A 391 -19.07 8.78 29.70
N PRO A 392 -19.14 9.40 28.50
CA PRO A 392 -18.51 8.84 27.32
C PRO A 392 -16.98 8.73 27.49
N LEU A 393 -16.31 9.64 28.21
CA LEU A 393 -14.88 9.50 28.49
C LEU A 393 -14.56 8.20 29.25
N PHE A 394 -15.31 7.88 30.31
CA PHE A 394 -15.15 6.65 31.06
C PHE A 394 -15.47 5.41 30.21
N MET A 395 -16.56 5.44 29.43
CA MET A 395 -16.88 4.36 28.48
C MET A 395 -15.73 4.14 27.48
N GLY A 396 -15.14 5.22 26.98
CA GLY A 396 -13.98 5.19 26.11
C GLY A 396 -12.75 4.57 26.77
N ILE A 397 -12.47 4.90 28.03
CA ILE A 397 -11.35 4.31 28.81
C ILE A 397 -11.57 2.81 29.04
N ILE A 398 -12.78 2.41 29.47
CA ILE A 398 -13.14 1.01 29.69
C ILE A 398 -13.02 0.22 28.37
N SER A 399 -13.59 0.76 27.28
CA SER A 399 -13.50 0.16 25.95
C SER A 399 -12.04 0.10 25.47
N TYR A 400 -11.24 1.13 25.70
CA TYR A 400 -9.81 1.16 25.36
C TYR A 400 -9.02 0.05 26.06
N ALA A 401 -9.34 -0.24 27.33
CA ALA A 401 -8.68 -1.25 28.15
C ALA A 401 -9.14 -2.68 27.82
N THR A 402 -10.42 -2.86 27.48
CA THR A 402 -11.03 -4.18 27.23
C THR A 402 -10.95 -4.64 25.78
N THR A 403 -10.94 -3.72 24.81
CA THR A 403 -10.93 -4.07 23.38
C THR A 403 -9.55 -4.58 22.96
N LYS A 404 -9.53 -5.82 22.44
CA LYS A 404 -8.31 -6.42 21.86
C LYS A 404 -7.95 -5.67 20.58
N ARG A 405 -6.71 -5.19 20.49
CA ARG A 405 -6.18 -4.52 19.30
C ARG A 405 -5.40 -5.51 18.46
N VAL A 406 -6.14 -6.13 17.57
CA VAL A 406 -5.65 -7.16 16.66
C VAL A 406 -5.72 -6.62 15.25
N MET A 407 -4.61 -6.79 14.52
CA MET A 407 -4.57 -6.66 13.07
C MET A 407 -4.61 -8.06 12.49
N SER A 408 -5.58 -8.33 11.62
CA SER A 408 -5.69 -9.59 10.92
C SER A 408 -5.46 -9.36 9.43
N LEU A 409 -4.59 -10.16 8.80
CA LEU A 409 -4.30 -10.15 7.38
C LEU A 409 -4.89 -11.41 6.75
N TYR A 410 -5.72 -11.22 5.72
CA TYR A 410 -6.45 -12.25 5.00
C TYR A 410 -6.00 -12.29 3.54
N ASP A 411 -6.07 -13.47 2.94
CA ASP A 411 -5.90 -13.65 1.50
C ASP A 411 -7.19 -13.29 0.72
N ALA A 412 -7.16 -13.47 -0.60
CA ALA A 412 -8.32 -13.23 -1.47
C ALA A 412 -9.51 -14.16 -1.20
N GLN A 413 -9.27 -15.30 -0.54
CA GLN A 413 -10.28 -16.28 -0.14
C GLN A 413 -10.78 -16.04 1.29
N SER A 414 -10.37 -14.93 1.93
CA SER A 414 -10.66 -14.61 3.34
C SER A 414 -10.06 -15.60 4.35
N ASN A 415 -9.04 -16.37 3.98
CA ASN A 415 -8.29 -17.19 4.93
C ASN A 415 -7.33 -16.29 5.71
N LEU A 416 -7.22 -16.52 7.02
CA LEU A 416 -6.28 -15.80 7.86
C LEU A 416 -4.84 -16.20 7.51
N VAL A 417 -4.05 -15.24 7.05
CA VAL A 417 -2.64 -15.42 6.70
C VAL A 417 -1.75 -15.12 7.90
N MET A 418 -1.98 -13.98 8.56
CA MET A 418 -1.23 -13.54 9.74
C MET A 418 -2.10 -12.71 10.69
N GLU A 419 -1.76 -12.76 11.96
CA GLU A 419 -2.37 -11.98 13.03
C GLU A 419 -1.30 -11.25 13.83
N ALA A 420 -1.50 -9.95 14.06
CA ALA A 420 -0.63 -9.11 14.87
C ALA A 420 -1.41 -8.53 16.05
N ALA A 421 -1.11 -9.00 17.26
CA ALA A 421 -1.84 -8.67 18.48
C ALA A 421 -0.95 -7.96 19.51
N ARG A 422 -1.55 -7.08 20.31
CA ARG A 422 -0.83 -6.39 21.40
C ARG A 422 -0.43 -7.37 22.49
N GLU A 423 0.86 -7.40 22.82
CA GLU A 423 1.42 -8.14 23.97
C GLU A 423 2.42 -7.27 24.74
N ILE A 424 3.16 -7.85 25.70
CA ILE A 424 4.15 -7.16 26.56
C ILE A 424 5.18 -6.41 25.69
N THR A 425 5.71 -7.10 24.67
CA THR A 425 6.65 -6.56 23.68
C THR A 425 5.89 -5.92 22.53
N TYR A 426 5.24 -4.77 22.76
CA TYR A 426 4.41 -4.01 21.79
C TYR A 426 3.46 -4.87 20.93
N CYS A 427 3.92 -5.61 19.92
CA CYS A 427 3.13 -6.56 19.13
C CYS A 427 3.79 -7.94 19.05
N LEU A 428 2.98 -9.00 19.17
CA LEU A 428 3.31 -10.36 18.76
C LEU A 428 2.67 -10.64 17.40
N ILE A 429 3.42 -11.27 16.49
CA ILE A 429 2.94 -11.67 15.16
C ILE A 429 2.87 -13.19 15.11
N ARG A 430 1.69 -13.69 14.75
CA ARG A 430 1.38 -15.11 14.58
C ARG A 430 0.97 -15.39 13.14
N ASP A 431 1.24 -16.60 12.67
CA ASP A 431 0.72 -17.08 11.39
C ASP A 431 -0.76 -17.47 11.48
N GLY A 432 -1.35 -17.89 10.36
CA GLY A 432 -2.72 -18.39 10.29
C GLY A 432 -3.00 -19.65 11.14
N SER A 433 -1.96 -20.36 11.58
CA SER A 433 -2.06 -21.49 12.51
C SER A 433 -1.98 -21.09 13.99
N GLY A 434 -1.73 -19.80 14.26
CA GLY A 434 -1.54 -19.26 15.61
C GLY A 434 -0.12 -19.45 16.15
N LYS A 435 0.82 -19.99 15.35
CA LYS A 435 2.22 -20.13 15.75
C LYS A 435 2.88 -18.77 15.74
N GLU A 436 3.68 -18.49 16.77
CA GLU A 436 4.50 -17.29 16.82
C GLU A 436 5.56 -17.30 15.72
N VAL A 437 5.66 -16.18 15.02
CA VAL A 437 6.63 -15.99 13.94
C VAL A 437 7.58 -14.82 14.22
N ALA A 438 7.09 -13.74 14.83
CA ALA A 438 7.94 -12.58 15.11
C ALA A 438 7.34 -11.67 16.19
N ARG A 439 8.13 -10.71 16.65
CA ARG A 439 7.73 -9.66 17.59
C ARG A 439 8.18 -8.29 17.10
N LEU A 440 7.40 -7.26 17.41
CA LEU A 440 7.82 -5.87 17.26
C LEU A 440 8.20 -5.29 18.61
N VAL A 441 9.44 -4.83 18.76
CA VAL A 441 9.93 -4.26 20.02
C VAL A 441 10.16 -2.75 19.85
N PRO A 442 9.51 -1.89 20.66
CA PRO A 442 9.69 -0.45 20.55
C PRO A 442 11.00 -0.06 21.23
N LYS A 443 11.91 0.60 20.50
CA LYS A 443 13.13 1.17 21.08
C LYS A 443 12.81 2.52 21.71
N LYS A 444 12.90 2.59 23.05
CA LYS A 444 12.80 3.84 23.81
C LYS A 444 14.14 4.59 23.73
N GLY A 445 14.10 5.92 23.58
CA GLY A 445 15.28 6.79 23.69
C GLY A 445 15.81 7.38 22.37
N ALA A 446 15.34 6.93 21.21
CA ALA A 446 15.68 7.57 19.94
C ALA A 446 14.82 8.83 19.70
N PRO A 447 15.37 9.90 19.07
CA PRO A 447 14.58 11.10 18.73
C PRO A 447 13.45 10.79 17.74
N ALA A 448 13.59 9.71 16.98
CA ALA A 448 12.57 9.13 16.12
C ALA A 448 11.99 7.86 16.75
N ARG A 449 10.69 7.61 16.55
CA ARG A 449 10.10 6.32 16.95
C ARG A 449 10.71 5.22 16.09
N ARG A 450 11.20 4.17 16.74
CA ARG A 450 11.78 2.99 16.09
C ARG A 450 11.18 1.73 16.69
N TRP A 451 10.82 0.80 15.82
CA TRP A 451 10.32 -0.53 16.17
C TRP A 451 11.21 -1.55 15.50
N ASP A 452 11.89 -2.36 16.28
CA ASP A 452 12.72 -3.44 15.77
C ASP A 452 11.83 -4.67 15.56
N PHE A 453 11.88 -5.24 14.37
CA PHE A 453 11.30 -6.53 14.04
C PHE A 453 12.27 -7.62 14.45
N VAL A 454 11.83 -8.44 15.39
CA VAL A 454 12.62 -9.46 16.06
C VAL A 454 12.03 -10.83 15.72
N ASP A 455 12.85 -11.73 15.19
CA ASP A 455 12.45 -13.10 14.88
C ASP A 455 12.27 -13.97 16.15
N THR A 456 11.85 -15.22 16.00
CA THR A 456 11.73 -16.19 17.10
C THR A 456 13.06 -16.42 17.83
N ASP A 457 14.20 -16.23 17.15
CA ASP A 457 15.54 -16.37 17.70
C ASP A 457 16.04 -15.09 18.43
N ASN A 458 15.16 -14.11 18.64
CA ASN A 458 15.49 -12.79 19.21
C ASN A 458 16.49 -11.96 18.39
N LEU A 459 16.69 -12.29 17.12
CA LEU A 459 17.52 -11.53 16.19
C LEU A 459 16.72 -10.39 15.54
N VAL A 460 17.31 -9.20 15.50
CA VAL A 460 16.71 -8.04 14.81
C VAL A 460 16.96 -8.19 13.31
N ILE A 461 15.89 -8.42 12.55
CA ILE A 461 15.97 -8.55 11.09
C ILE A 461 15.96 -7.17 10.43
N PHE A 462 15.00 -6.32 10.82
CA PHE A 462 14.87 -4.95 10.32
C PHE A 462 14.23 -4.05 11.37
N ALA A 463 14.29 -2.75 11.15
CA ALA A 463 13.65 -1.74 11.98
C ALA A 463 12.72 -0.87 11.14
N ILE A 464 11.54 -0.57 11.68
CA ILE A 464 10.64 0.45 11.15
C ILE A 464 10.92 1.74 11.91
N GLN A 465 11.15 2.85 11.21
CA GLN A 465 11.44 4.13 11.83
C GLN A 465 10.59 5.25 11.23
N ASP A 466 10.16 6.17 12.08
CA ASP A 466 9.50 7.41 11.69
C ASP A 466 10.55 8.41 11.16
N ASP A 467 10.56 8.65 9.85
CA ASP A 467 11.54 9.51 9.19
C ASP A 467 11.35 10.99 9.51
N CYS A 468 10.17 11.40 9.98
CA CYS A 468 9.87 12.81 10.23
C CYS A 468 9.06 13.00 11.52
N PRO A 469 9.71 12.95 12.70
CA PRO A 469 9.02 13.11 13.98
C PRO A 469 8.37 14.49 14.16
N ARG A 470 8.84 15.51 13.42
CA ARG A 470 8.22 16.85 13.39
C ARG A 470 6.82 16.82 12.78
N ILE A 471 6.62 16.11 11.67
CA ILE A 471 5.30 15.98 11.03
C ILE A 471 4.31 15.33 12.00
N ARG A 472 4.74 14.33 12.77
CA ARG A 472 3.92 13.72 13.82
C ARG A 472 3.47 14.73 14.88
N LEU A 473 4.37 15.61 15.35
CA LEU A 473 4.01 16.63 16.33
C LEU A 473 2.96 17.58 15.75
N MET A 474 3.15 18.04 14.51
CA MET A 474 2.19 18.90 13.83
C MET A 474 0.84 18.20 13.64
N ARG A 475 0.85 16.90 13.37
CA ARG A 475 -0.33 16.03 13.31
C ARG A 475 -0.96 15.69 14.66
N LYS A 476 -0.42 16.17 15.77
CA LYS A 476 -1.12 16.13 17.07
C LYS A 476 -1.76 17.48 17.42
N LEU A 477 -1.42 18.52 16.67
CA LEU A 477 -1.87 19.89 16.89
C LEU A 477 -2.87 20.36 15.83
N PHE A 478 -2.78 19.88 14.59
CA PHE A 478 -3.51 20.43 13.44
C PHE A 478 -4.29 19.40 12.63
N GLY A 479 -4.21 18.12 12.97
CA GLY A 479 -4.93 17.04 12.34
C GLY A 479 -4.13 16.33 11.27
N ASN A 480 -4.81 15.49 10.50
CA ASN A 480 -4.23 14.84 9.33
C ASN A 480 -4.11 15.78 8.11
N LEU A 481 -4.83 16.91 8.11
CA LEU A 481 -4.90 17.89 7.01
C LEU A 481 -5.10 17.25 5.62
N GLY A 482 -6.03 16.30 5.52
CA GLY A 482 -6.28 15.58 4.26
C GLY A 482 -5.10 14.72 3.81
N GLY A 483 -4.40 14.08 4.75
CA GLY A 483 -3.26 13.20 4.48
C GLY A 483 -1.90 13.90 4.40
N ALA A 484 -1.86 15.23 4.36
CA ALA A 484 -0.62 15.98 4.23
C ALA A 484 0.34 15.77 5.41
N LEU A 485 -0.19 15.58 6.63
CA LEU A 485 0.61 15.37 7.84
C LEU A 485 0.79 13.90 8.22
N ARG A 486 0.60 12.98 7.26
CA ARG A 486 0.78 11.55 7.51
C ARG A 486 2.25 11.22 7.82
N ALA A 487 2.48 10.29 8.75
CA ALA A 487 3.85 9.92 9.09
C ALA A 487 4.50 9.19 7.92
N ARG A 488 5.81 9.35 7.81
CA ARG A 488 6.62 8.76 6.75
C ARG A 488 7.48 7.70 7.40
N TYR A 489 7.22 6.45 7.06
CA TYR A 489 7.91 5.32 7.64
C TYR A 489 9.01 4.84 6.69
N GLY A 490 10.21 4.70 7.23
CA GLY A 490 11.33 4.02 6.59
C GLY A 490 11.51 2.62 7.19
N ILE A 491 11.97 1.69 6.36
CA ILE A 491 12.39 0.35 6.79
C ILE A 491 13.93 0.34 6.68
N PHE A 492 14.60 -0.07 7.75
CA PHE A 492 16.05 -0.01 7.89
C PHE A 492 16.63 -1.36 8.31
N VAL A 493 17.81 -1.69 7.78
CA VAL A 493 18.59 -2.87 8.14
C VAL A 493 20.00 -2.40 8.44
N GLN A 494 20.47 -2.64 9.67
CA GLN A 494 21.79 -2.15 10.11
C GLN A 494 21.98 -0.65 9.80
N ASP A 495 20.94 0.15 10.07
CA ASP A 495 20.85 1.60 9.79
C ASP A 495 20.94 2.02 8.31
N ARG A 496 21.05 1.07 7.37
CA ARG A 496 20.85 1.31 5.93
C ARG A 496 19.37 1.26 5.59
N ARG A 497 18.88 2.22 4.82
CA ARG A 497 17.49 2.23 4.34
C ARG A 497 17.26 1.08 3.36
N ALA A 498 16.39 0.17 3.74
CA ALA A 498 15.99 -1.00 2.97
C ALA A 498 14.62 -0.83 2.30
N GLY A 499 13.81 0.13 2.74
CA GLY A 499 12.50 0.39 2.17
C GLY A 499 11.86 1.65 2.76
N PHE A 500 10.68 2.00 2.26
CA PHE A 500 9.92 3.14 2.75
C PHE A 500 8.44 3.10 2.33
N VAL A 501 7.62 3.88 3.02
CA VAL A 501 6.23 4.13 2.67
C VAL A 501 6.14 5.37 1.79
N PHE A 502 5.77 5.17 0.53
CA PHE A 502 5.46 6.23 -0.42
C PHE A 502 3.99 6.63 -0.27
N LEU A 503 3.74 7.88 0.11
CA LEU A 503 2.38 8.43 0.18
C LEU A 503 1.93 8.89 -1.21
N ASP A 504 0.72 8.50 -1.62
CA ASP A 504 0.15 8.92 -2.90
C ASP A 504 -0.27 10.40 -2.81
N PRO A 505 0.27 11.30 -3.66
CA PRO A 505 -0.13 12.71 -3.64
C PRO A 505 -1.58 12.93 -4.08
N SER A 506 -2.15 11.98 -4.82
CA SER A 506 -3.51 12.09 -5.37
C SER A 506 -4.61 11.62 -4.40
N SER A 507 -4.25 10.85 -3.37
CA SER A 507 -5.22 10.28 -2.43
C SER A 507 -4.64 10.12 -1.02
N PRO A 508 -5.31 10.67 0.03
CA PRO A 508 -4.85 10.53 1.42
C PRO A 508 -4.88 9.09 1.94
N ASP A 509 -5.70 8.26 1.32
CA ASP A 509 -5.97 6.89 1.74
C ASP A 509 -5.15 5.86 0.96
N ARG A 510 -4.42 6.28 -0.06
CA ARG A 510 -3.54 5.40 -0.83
C ARG A 510 -2.08 5.64 -0.48
N PHE A 511 -1.34 4.55 -0.41
CA PHE A 511 0.09 4.58 -0.22
C PHE A 511 0.70 3.30 -0.78
N GLN A 512 2.00 3.35 -1.05
CA GLN A 512 2.74 2.22 -1.55
C GLN A 512 3.85 1.88 -0.58
N VAL A 513 4.07 0.59 -0.34
CA VAL A 513 5.22 0.12 0.43
C VAL A 513 6.27 -0.33 -0.56
N HIS A 514 7.40 0.36 -0.57
CA HIS A 514 8.54 0.06 -1.42
C HIS A 514 9.63 -0.59 -0.58
N MET A 515 10.23 -1.66 -1.12
CA MET A 515 11.43 -2.29 -0.57
C MET A 515 12.48 -2.35 -1.66
N ASP A 516 13.71 -2.11 -1.27
CA ASP A 516 14.89 -2.34 -2.09
C ASP A 516 15.02 -3.84 -2.40
N TYR A 517 15.51 -4.14 -3.59
CA TYR A 517 15.55 -5.50 -4.12
C TYR A 517 16.40 -6.42 -3.25
N ASP A 518 17.57 -5.93 -2.84
CA ASP A 518 18.55 -6.67 -2.02
C ASP A 518 18.00 -7.06 -0.65
N PHE A 519 16.98 -6.33 -0.17
CA PHE A 519 16.41 -6.46 1.17
C PHE A 519 14.99 -7.04 1.17
N ALA A 520 14.41 -7.35 0.00
CA ALA A 520 13.05 -7.87 -0.06
C ALA A 520 12.90 -9.31 0.50
N ARG A 521 14.01 -10.03 0.67
CA ARG A 521 14.06 -11.40 1.20
C ARG A 521 14.44 -11.49 2.68
N LEU A 522 14.54 -10.35 3.36
CA LEU A 522 14.90 -10.31 4.79
C LEU A 522 13.93 -11.08 5.69
N ALA A 523 12.64 -11.00 5.34
CA ALA A 523 11.56 -11.64 6.06
C ALA A 523 10.46 -12.00 5.04
N HIS A 524 9.49 -12.83 5.46
CA HIS A 524 8.38 -13.14 4.58
C HIS A 524 7.59 -11.85 4.26
N PRO A 525 7.21 -11.56 3.00
CA PRO A 525 6.60 -10.28 2.63
C PRO A 525 5.34 -9.93 3.43
N ALA A 526 4.54 -10.94 3.78
CA ALA A 526 3.37 -10.75 4.64
C ALA A 526 3.72 -10.31 6.08
N GLN A 527 4.87 -10.75 6.63
CA GLN A 527 5.35 -10.32 7.95
C GLN A 527 5.74 -8.84 7.93
N ILE A 528 6.46 -8.40 6.88
CA ILE A 528 6.84 -7.00 6.70
C ILE A 528 5.58 -6.13 6.56
N LEU A 529 4.64 -6.59 5.73
CA LEU A 529 3.36 -5.90 5.50
C LEU A 529 2.55 -5.76 6.79
N ILE A 530 2.28 -6.87 7.50
CA ILE A 530 1.45 -6.83 8.71
C ILE A 530 2.11 -6.02 9.82
N ALA A 531 3.44 -6.12 9.99
CA ALA A 531 4.19 -5.31 10.94
C ALA A 531 4.03 -3.81 10.67
N LEU A 532 4.19 -3.40 9.41
CA LEU A 532 4.07 -2.01 9.00
C LEU A 532 2.64 -1.50 9.14
N LEU A 533 1.64 -2.25 8.67
CA LEU A 533 0.23 -1.88 8.81
C LEU A 533 -0.18 -1.79 10.28
N TYR A 534 0.31 -2.70 11.13
CA TYR A 534 0.07 -2.66 12.57
C TYR A 534 0.64 -1.38 13.19
N VAL A 535 1.89 -1.01 12.87
CA VAL A 535 2.50 0.24 13.34
C VAL A 535 1.68 1.46 12.88
N ILE A 536 1.33 1.53 11.59
CA ILE A 536 0.52 2.63 11.03
C ILE A 536 -0.84 2.75 11.76
N SER A 537 -1.51 1.63 11.99
CA SER A 537 -2.84 1.59 12.62
C SER A 537 -2.77 1.93 14.10
N ARG A 538 -1.83 1.33 14.82
CA ARG A 538 -1.68 1.49 16.27
C ARG A 538 -1.14 2.85 16.66
N GLU A 539 -0.22 3.41 15.89
CA GLU A 539 0.28 4.76 16.09
C GLU A 539 -0.70 5.84 15.62
N LYS A 540 -1.86 5.43 15.12
CA LYS A 540 -3.00 6.27 14.78
C LYS A 540 -2.58 7.38 13.84
N ASP A 541 -2.09 7.01 12.66
CA ASP A 541 -2.03 7.89 11.50
C ASP A 541 -3.48 8.05 10.97
N PRO A 542 -4.27 9.04 11.46
CA PRO A 542 -5.73 8.96 11.39
C PRO A 542 -6.29 9.07 9.97
N VAL A 543 -7.56 8.67 9.78
CA VAL A 543 -8.32 8.77 8.53
C VAL A 543 -9.45 9.81 8.59
N TYR A 544 -9.94 10.16 9.78
CA TYR A 544 -11.05 11.11 9.93
C TYR A 544 -10.56 12.50 10.36
N PRO A 545 -11.40 13.57 10.26
CA PRO A 545 -11.01 14.91 10.63
C PRO A 545 -10.86 14.94 12.15
N SER A 546 -9.69 14.51 12.62
CA SER A 546 -9.12 15.12 13.78
C SER A 546 -8.77 16.54 13.36
N PRO A 547 -9.37 17.59 13.94
CA PRO A 547 -8.71 18.89 13.97
C PRO A 547 -7.40 18.87 14.80
N PHE A 548 -6.93 17.72 15.32
CA PHE A 548 -5.65 17.61 16.05
C PHE A 548 -4.68 16.56 15.53
#